data_AF-A0A7C5HC42-F1
#
_entry.id   AF-A0A7C5HC42-F1
#
_cell.length_a   1.000
_cell.length_b   1.000
_cell.length_c   1.000
_cell.angle_alpha   90.00
_cell.angle_beta   90.00
_cell.angle_gamma   90.00
#
_symmetry.space_group_name_H-M   'P 1'
#
loop_
_entity.id
_entity.type
_entity.pdbx_description
1 polymer ?
#
loop_
_entity_poly.entity_id
_entity_poly.type
_entity_poly.pdbx_seq_one_letter_code
_entity_poly.pdbx_strand_id
1 'polypeptide(L)'
;MKKIISIIGWIVLLAAFASFGFATDNPKVGVPVYAVFFLIVFALVYLYLKKHHRKQEIKPKNILLFQKIIGIILLVIALITPYMIYRKIDLPFFSYLIITIITAILIILGAIAVSIINNSKKSNITTKSLGYLMLVVISSIPALGTMNFLIEYFNRTYDALGTTYWGAIMLAIFSWWGFSLFLKKE
;
A
#
# COMPACT_ATOMS: atom_id res chain seq x y z
N MET A 1 -14.71 15.22 19.58
CA MET A 1 -13.71 15.30 18.49
C MET A 1 -13.05 13.95 18.15
N LYS A 2 -12.39 13.24 19.07
CA LYS A 2 -11.67 11.98 18.76
C LYS A 2 -12.54 10.90 18.08
N LYS A 3 -13.79 10.72 18.51
CA LYS A 3 -14.76 9.79 17.88
C LYS A 3 -15.13 10.18 16.44
N ILE A 4 -15.40 11.46 16.21
CA ILE A 4 -15.77 11.99 14.88
C ILE A 4 -14.61 11.80 13.89
N ILE A 5 -13.39 12.16 14.31
CA ILE A 5 -12.18 11.98 13.49
C ILE A 5 -11.98 10.50 13.15
N SER A 6 -12.22 9.59 14.10
CA SER A 6 -12.13 8.15 13.85
C SER A 6 -13.18 7.67 12.84
N ILE A 7 -14.43 8.13 12.94
CA ILE A 7 -15.49 7.78 12.00
C ILE A 7 -15.15 8.28 10.59
N ILE A 8 -14.72 9.53 10.46
CA ILE A 8 -14.27 10.10 9.19
C ILE A 8 -13.11 9.28 8.61
N GLY A 9 -12.14 8.91 9.45
CA GLY A 9 -11.03 8.05 9.04
C GLY A 9 -11.48 6.70 8.48
N TRP A 10 -12.45 6.05 9.12
CA TRP A 10 -13.03 4.80 8.61
C TRP A 10 -13.81 4.98 7.30
N ILE A 11 -14.56 6.07 7.16
CA ILE A 11 -15.29 6.38 5.92
C ILE A 11 -14.30 6.62 4.77
N VAL A 12 -13.26 7.42 5.00
CA VAL A 12 -12.21 7.69 4.00
C VAL A 12 -11.48 6.40 3.64
N LEU A 13 -11.17 5.56 4.63
CA LEU A 13 -10.54 4.26 4.40
C LEU A 13 -11.44 3.34 3.56
N LEU A 14 -12.72 3.26 3.90
CA LEU A 14 -13.69 2.47 3.14
C LEU A 14 -13.83 2.99 1.71
N ALA A 15 -13.89 4.30 1.51
CA ALA A 15 -13.96 4.93 0.20
C ALA A 15 -12.71 4.62 -0.65
N ALA A 16 -11.52 4.65 -0.03
CA ALA A 16 -10.27 4.24 -0.66
C ALA A 16 -10.33 2.75 -1.09
N PHE A 17 -10.73 1.85 -0.20
CA PHE A 17 -10.85 0.44 -0.57
C PHE A 17 -11.98 0.18 -1.58
N ALA A 18 -13.08 0.94 -1.54
CA ALA A 18 -14.14 0.87 -2.54
C ALA A 18 -13.68 1.34 -3.92
N SER A 19 -12.73 2.28 -4.00
CA SER A 19 -12.18 2.75 -5.28
C SER A 19 -11.39 1.67 -6.03
N PHE A 20 -11.15 0.49 -5.44
CA PHE A 20 -10.75 -0.72 -6.19
C PHE A 20 -11.72 -1.05 -7.33
N GLY A 21 -13.00 -0.74 -7.17
CA GLY A 21 -14.01 -0.98 -8.20
C GLY A 21 -13.80 -0.19 -9.49
N PHE A 22 -12.98 0.87 -9.50
CA PHE A 22 -12.62 1.57 -10.73
C PHE A 22 -11.75 0.74 -11.68
N ALA A 23 -11.09 -0.30 -11.18
CA ALA A 23 -10.33 -1.23 -12.02
C ALA A 23 -11.20 -2.27 -12.75
N THR A 24 -12.53 -2.19 -12.59
CA THR A 24 -13.48 -3.11 -13.26
C THR A 24 -14.04 -2.47 -14.52
N ASP A 25 -14.47 -3.31 -15.47
CA ASP A 25 -15.06 -2.86 -16.74
C ASP A 25 -16.31 -1.97 -16.55
N ASN A 26 -17.01 -2.14 -15.41
CA ASN A 26 -18.19 -1.35 -15.05
C ASN A 26 -18.07 -0.76 -13.64
N PRO A 27 -17.40 0.41 -13.49
CA PRO A 27 -17.17 1.05 -12.19
C PRO A 27 -18.44 1.38 -11.41
N LYS A 28 -19.57 1.65 -12.11
CA LYS A 28 -20.86 1.96 -11.49
C LYS A 28 -21.35 0.80 -10.61
N VAL A 29 -21.01 -0.44 -10.97
CA VAL A 29 -21.34 -1.64 -10.20
C VAL A 29 -20.14 -2.07 -9.35
N GLY A 30 -18.93 -1.99 -9.91
CA GLY A 30 -17.70 -2.40 -9.23
C GLY A 30 -17.46 -1.67 -7.92
N VAL A 31 -17.56 -0.34 -7.89
CA VAL A 31 -17.28 0.46 -6.68
C VAL A 31 -18.22 0.09 -5.52
N PRO A 32 -19.57 0.02 -5.70
CA PRO A 32 -20.47 -0.47 -4.67
C PRO A 32 -20.16 -1.90 -4.20
N VAL A 33 -19.84 -2.82 -5.11
CA VAL A 33 -19.53 -4.21 -4.77
C VAL A 33 -18.28 -4.30 -3.90
N TYR A 34 -17.20 -3.61 -4.26
CA TYR A 34 -15.99 -3.56 -3.44
C TYR A 34 -16.23 -2.87 -2.10
N ALA A 35 -17.06 -1.82 -2.05
CA ALA A 35 -17.44 -1.18 -0.79
C ALA A 35 -18.11 -2.18 0.18
N VAL A 36 -19.10 -2.95 -0.31
CA VAL A 36 -19.78 -3.98 0.49
C VAL A 36 -18.80 -5.08 0.91
N PHE A 37 -17.96 -5.56 -0.02
CA PHE A 37 -16.95 -6.57 0.27
C PHE A 37 -15.99 -6.13 1.39
N PHE A 38 -15.40 -4.95 1.29
CA PHE A 38 -14.47 -4.46 2.30
C PHE A 38 -15.14 -4.11 3.63
N LEU A 39 -16.41 -3.68 3.61
CA LEU A 39 -17.19 -3.52 4.83
C LEU A 39 -17.34 -4.86 5.58
N ILE A 40 -17.64 -5.94 4.86
CA ILE A 40 -17.72 -7.30 5.44
C ILE A 40 -16.36 -7.73 5.98
N VAL A 41 -15.28 -7.56 5.20
CA VAL A 41 -13.91 -7.92 5.63
C VAL A 41 -13.51 -7.16 6.90
N PHE A 42 -13.74 -5.85 6.95
CA PHE A 42 -13.44 -5.05 8.14
C PHE A 42 -14.27 -5.46 9.35
N ALA A 43 -15.55 -5.77 9.17
CA ALA A 43 -16.40 -6.30 10.24
C ALA A 43 -15.87 -7.64 10.78
N LEU A 44 -15.48 -8.56 9.90
CA LEU A 44 -14.92 -9.86 10.29
C LEU A 44 -13.59 -9.71 11.02
N VAL A 45 -12.67 -8.88 10.51
CA VAL A 45 -11.38 -8.60 11.17
C VAL A 45 -11.61 -7.97 12.54
N TYR A 46 -12.55 -7.02 12.66
CA TYR A 46 -12.92 -6.42 13.94
C TYR A 46 -13.43 -7.46 14.94
N LEU A 47 -14.35 -8.34 14.51
CA LEU A 47 -14.88 -9.41 15.36
C LEU A 47 -13.79 -10.39 15.80
N TYR A 48 -12.88 -10.77 14.89
CA TYR A 48 -11.75 -11.65 15.18
C TYR A 48 -10.82 -11.03 16.23
N LEU A 49 -10.40 -9.77 16.02
CA LEU A 49 -9.54 -9.05 16.96
C LEU A 49 -10.21 -8.88 18.33
N LYS A 50 -11.52 -8.58 18.36
CA LYS A 50 -12.29 -8.50 19.60
C LYS A 50 -12.27 -9.82 20.37
N LYS A 51 -12.37 -10.96 19.67
CA LYS A 51 -12.40 -12.30 20.27
C LYS A 51 -11.02 -12.80 20.72
N HIS A 52 -9.92 -12.32 20.13
CA HIS A 52 -8.57 -12.89 20.34
C HIS A 52 -7.56 -11.92 20.98
N HIS A 53 -8.00 -11.12 21.95
CA HIS A 53 -7.09 -10.27 22.71
C HIS A 53 -6.04 -11.09 23.48
N ARG A 54 -4.78 -10.97 23.04
CA ARG A 54 -3.51 -11.30 23.70
C ARG A 54 -3.35 -12.72 24.25
N LYS A 55 -2.84 -13.62 23.40
CA LYS A 55 -1.79 -14.56 23.83
C LYS A 55 -0.45 -14.01 23.34
N GLN A 56 0.36 -13.49 24.26
CA GLN A 56 1.75 -13.15 23.95
C GLN A 56 2.52 -14.47 23.91
N GLU A 57 2.63 -15.03 22.71
CA GLU A 57 3.48 -16.20 22.49
C GLU A 57 4.94 -15.78 22.60
N ILE A 58 5.65 -16.44 23.52
CA ILE A 58 7.11 -16.40 23.64
C ILE A 58 7.67 -16.86 22.30
N LYS A 59 8.38 -15.98 21.59
CA LYS A 59 8.84 -16.27 20.22
C LYS A 59 10.19 -16.97 20.25
N PRO A 60 10.29 -18.27 19.91
CA PRO A 60 11.58 -18.92 19.72
C PRO A 60 12.41 -18.23 18.62
N LYS A 61 13.74 -18.20 18.79
CA LYS A 61 14.73 -17.56 17.89
C LYS A 61 14.55 -17.93 16.40
N ASN A 62 14.08 -19.14 16.10
CA ASN A 62 13.82 -19.62 14.74
C ASN A 62 12.69 -18.84 14.03
N ILE A 63 11.75 -18.25 14.79
CA ILE A 63 10.68 -17.41 14.23
C ILE A 63 11.25 -16.13 13.61
N LEU A 64 12.39 -15.64 14.12
CA LEU A 64 12.97 -14.37 13.68
C LEU A 64 13.67 -14.51 12.32
N LEU A 65 14.40 -15.61 12.11
CA LEU A 65 14.97 -15.94 10.79
C LEU A 65 13.87 -16.14 9.75
N PHE A 66 12.82 -16.89 10.10
CA PHE A 66 11.66 -17.11 9.24
C PHE A 66 10.97 -15.79 8.86
N GLN A 67 10.78 -14.88 9.82
CA GLN A 67 10.23 -13.55 9.56
C GLN A 67 11.10 -12.72 8.61
N LYS A 68 12.43 -12.76 8.76
CA LYS A 68 13.34 -12.06 7.84
C LYS A 68 13.26 -12.61 6.41
N ILE A 69 13.21 -13.94 6.25
CA ILE A 69 13.07 -14.58 4.93
C ILE A 69 11.76 -14.17 4.26
N ILE A 70 10.64 -14.26 4.98
CA ILE A 70 9.33 -13.78 4.47
C ILE A 70 9.41 -12.29 4.13
N GLY A 71 10.07 -11.49 4.97
CA GLY A 71 10.26 -10.06 4.73
C GLY A 71 10.93 -9.79 3.37
N ILE A 72 12.01 -10.51 3.07
CA ILE A 72 12.71 -10.41 1.78
C ILE A 72 11.81 -10.85 0.62
N ILE A 73 11.11 -11.98 0.75
CA ILE A 73 10.19 -12.48 -0.28
C ILE A 73 9.12 -11.44 -0.60
N LEU A 74 8.53 -10.81 0.42
CA LEU A 74 7.52 -9.76 0.23
C LEU A 74 8.09 -8.52 -0.46
N LEU A 75 9.33 -8.11 -0.15
CA LEU A 75 9.97 -6.99 -0.84
C LEU A 75 10.26 -7.30 -2.32
N VAL A 76 10.65 -8.54 -2.63
CA VAL A 76 10.84 -8.98 -4.02
C VAL A 76 9.50 -9.00 -4.77
N ILE A 77 8.44 -9.52 -4.15
CA ILE A 77 7.09 -9.48 -4.71
C ILE A 77 6.66 -8.03 -4.96
N ALA A 78 6.91 -7.12 -4.01
CA ALA A 78 6.61 -5.71 -4.15
C ALA A 78 7.30 -5.09 -5.38
N LEU A 79 8.58 -5.41 -5.63
CA LEU A 79 9.32 -4.93 -6.79
C LEU A 79 8.81 -5.49 -8.12
N ILE A 80 8.34 -6.74 -8.14
CA ILE A 80 7.82 -7.40 -9.35
C ILE A 80 6.34 -7.01 -9.61
N THR A 81 5.64 -6.49 -8.60
CA THR A 81 4.21 -6.13 -8.68
C THR A 81 3.87 -5.22 -9.87
N PRO A 82 4.60 -4.12 -10.15
CA PRO A 82 4.29 -3.26 -11.29
C PRO A 82 4.33 -4.01 -12.63
N TYR A 83 5.31 -4.91 -12.81
CA TYR A 83 5.39 -5.74 -14.01
C TYR A 83 4.16 -6.67 -14.13
N MET A 84 3.77 -7.34 -13.05
CA MET A 84 2.60 -8.23 -13.05
C MET A 84 1.30 -7.50 -13.40
N ILE A 85 1.19 -6.24 -12.99
CA ILE A 85 0.01 -5.41 -13.20
C ILE A 85 -0.06 -4.91 -14.64
N TYR A 86 1.03 -4.35 -15.14
CA TYR A 86 1.04 -3.72 -16.46
C TYR A 86 1.31 -4.70 -17.61
N ARG A 87 1.56 -5.99 -17.33
CA ARG A 87 1.78 -7.00 -18.38
C ARG A 87 0.71 -7.09 -19.47
N LYS A 88 -0.52 -6.61 -19.18
CA LYS A 88 -1.65 -6.67 -20.11
C LYS A 88 -1.70 -5.51 -21.11
N ILE A 89 -0.92 -4.46 -20.89
CA ILE A 89 -0.92 -3.24 -21.71
C ILE A 89 0.35 -3.12 -22.59
N ASP A 90 1.08 -4.23 -22.76
CA ASP A 90 2.21 -4.40 -23.69
C ASP A 90 3.22 -3.23 -23.72
N LEU A 91 3.57 -2.73 -22.53
CA LEU A 91 4.56 -1.65 -22.42
C LEU A 91 5.92 -2.05 -23.04
N PRO A 92 6.65 -1.10 -23.65
CA PRO A 92 8.03 -1.32 -24.05
C PRO A 92 8.92 -1.74 -22.87
N PHE A 93 9.96 -2.53 -23.13
CA PHE A 93 10.90 -3.00 -22.10
C PHE A 93 11.48 -1.87 -21.25
N PHE A 94 11.88 -0.76 -21.89
CA PHE A 94 12.43 0.41 -21.18
C PHE A 94 11.43 1.05 -20.22
N SER A 95 10.13 1.03 -20.55
CA SER A 95 9.08 1.54 -19.68
C SER A 95 8.95 0.68 -18.42
N TYR A 96 8.98 -0.65 -18.55
CA TYR A 96 9.00 -1.55 -17.39
C TYR A 96 10.22 -1.33 -16.50
N LEU A 97 11.40 -1.15 -17.10
CA LEU A 97 12.63 -0.88 -16.37
C LEU A 97 12.53 0.42 -15.56
N ILE A 98 12.06 1.51 -16.17
CA ILE A 98 11.86 2.81 -15.50
C ILE A 98 10.85 2.68 -14.35
N ILE A 99 9.70 2.05 -14.60
CA ILE A 99 8.67 1.83 -13.56
C ILE A 99 9.25 1.03 -12.40
N THR A 100 10.08 0.01 -12.67
CA THR A 100 10.71 -0.81 -11.63
C THR A 100 11.72 0.00 -10.80
N ILE A 101 12.54 0.83 -11.44
CA ILE A 101 13.47 1.73 -10.75
C ILE A 101 12.73 2.73 -9.87
N ILE A 102 11.70 3.41 -10.41
CA ILE A 102 10.87 4.33 -9.65
C ILE A 102 10.24 3.61 -8.46
N THR A 103 9.72 2.40 -8.67
CA THR A 103 9.14 1.59 -7.61
C THR A 103 10.15 1.32 -6.49
N ALA A 104 11.36 0.88 -6.82
CA ALA A 104 12.42 0.68 -5.82
C ALA A 104 12.73 1.96 -5.02
N ILE A 105 12.80 3.10 -5.70
CA ILE A 105 13.00 4.41 -5.07
C ILE A 105 11.83 4.75 -4.12
N LEU A 106 10.57 4.58 -4.55
CA LEU A 106 9.40 4.86 -3.73
C LEU A 106 9.34 3.97 -2.49
N ILE A 107 9.70 2.70 -2.62
CA ILE A 107 9.81 1.77 -1.51
C ILE A 107 10.82 2.29 -0.46
N ILE A 108 12.01 2.68 -0.89
CA ILE A 108 13.07 3.20 -0.01
C ILE A 108 12.62 4.52 0.65
N LEU A 109 12.09 5.46 -0.14
CA LEU A 109 11.60 6.74 0.37
C LEU A 109 10.44 6.56 1.35
N GLY A 110 9.54 5.62 1.09
CA GLY A 110 8.45 5.27 2.00
C GLY A 110 8.96 4.73 3.33
N ALA A 111 9.94 3.82 3.29
CA ALA A 111 10.59 3.30 4.50
C ALA A 111 11.28 4.41 5.30
N ILE A 112 11.96 5.35 4.62
CA ILE A 112 12.59 6.52 5.25
C ILE A 112 11.54 7.43 5.89
N ALA A 113 10.46 7.75 5.17
CA ALA A 113 9.39 8.61 5.66
C ALA A 113 8.76 8.02 6.95
N VAL A 114 8.47 6.72 6.95
CA VAL A 114 7.93 6.04 8.14
C VAL A 114 8.96 5.96 9.26
N SER A 115 10.24 5.73 8.95
CA SER A 115 11.31 5.76 9.94
C SER A 115 11.39 7.13 10.64
N ILE A 116 11.30 8.24 9.89
CA ILE A 116 11.25 9.60 10.44
C ILE A 116 10.04 9.79 11.38
N ILE A 117 8.85 9.36 10.95
CA ILE A 117 7.61 9.46 11.75
C ILE A 117 7.75 8.71 13.08
N ASN A 118 8.34 7.52 13.05
CA ASN A 118 8.43 6.61 14.19
C ASN A 118 9.69 6.80 15.06
N ASN A 119 10.62 7.68 14.67
CA ASN A 119 11.88 7.85 15.39
C ASN A 119 11.67 8.59 16.72
N SER A 120 11.48 7.83 17.80
CA SER A 120 11.08 8.32 19.13
C SER A 120 12.14 9.16 19.87
N LYS A 121 13.42 9.08 19.51
CA LYS A 121 14.51 9.72 20.26
C LYS A 121 14.76 11.20 19.93
N LYS A 122 14.23 11.71 18.81
CA LYS A 122 14.49 13.09 18.31
C LYS A 122 13.26 13.76 17.68
N SER A 123 12.09 13.16 17.85
CA SER A 123 10.91 13.52 17.06
C SER A 123 10.17 14.73 17.66
N ASN A 124 10.48 15.92 17.16
CA ASN A 124 9.62 17.09 17.30
C ASN A 124 8.41 16.98 16.35
N ILE A 125 7.35 17.75 16.61
CA ILE A 125 6.15 17.73 15.75
C ILE A 125 6.48 18.03 14.28
N THR A 126 7.50 18.87 14.04
CA THR A 126 8.00 19.27 12.73
C THR A 126 8.62 18.13 11.95
N THR A 127 9.35 17.21 12.60
CA THR A 127 9.93 16.06 11.91
C THR A 127 8.87 15.02 11.58
N LYS A 128 7.88 14.82 12.45
CA LYS A 128 6.71 13.99 12.14
C LYS A 128 5.91 14.55 10.96
N SER A 129 5.63 15.86 10.95
CA SER A 129 4.91 16.48 9.85
C SER A 129 5.66 16.37 8.53
N LEU A 130 7.00 16.48 8.54
CA LEU A 130 7.82 16.25 7.36
C LEU A 130 7.67 14.82 6.82
N GLY A 131 7.72 13.81 7.70
CA GLY A 131 7.51 12.42 7.29
C GLY A 131 6.12 12.17 6.69
N TYR A 132 5.06 12.76 7.26
CA TYR A 132 3.72 12.68 6.67
C TYR A 132 3.63 13.40 5.33
N LEU A 133 4.25 14.57 5.18
CA LEU A 133 4.31 15.31 3.93
C LEU A 133 5.04 14.51 2.85
N MET A 134 6.14 13.84 3.19
CA MET A 134 6.83 12.91 2.29
C MET A 134 5.90 11.79 1.82
N LEU A 135 5.10 11.18 2.71
CA LEU A 135 4.14 10.14 2.31
C LEU A 135 3.08 10.66 1.34
N VAL A 136 2.59 11.89 1.53
CA VAL A 136 1.65 12.51 0.59
C VAL A 136 2.29 12.66 -0.79
N VAL A 137 3.51 13.20 -0.86
CA VAL A 137 4.25 13.36 -2.12
C VAL A 137 4.49 11.99 -2.78
N ILE A 138 5.00 11.01 -2.05
CA ILE A 138 5.26 9.64 -2.53
C ILE A 138 3.98 9.00 -3.08
N SER A 139 2.86 9.13 -2.36
CA SER A 139 1.57 8.55 -2.76
C SER A 139 1.00 9.17 -4.04
N SER A 140 1.41 10.41 -4.39
CA SER A 140 0.97 11.09 -5.60
C SER A 140 1.72 10.64 -6.85
N ILE A 141 2.93 10.09 -6.71
CA ILE A 141 3.81 9.74 -7.85
C ILE A 141 3.16 8.69 -8.78
N PRO A 142 2.55 7.59 -8.31
CA PRO A 142 1.85 6.65 -9.18
C PRO A 142 0.72 7.32 -9.99
N ALA A 143 -0.04 8.22 -9.37
CA ALA A 143 -1.12 8.95 -10.05
C ALA A 143 -0.56 9.88 -11.13
N LEU A 144 0.52 10.63 -10.82
CA LEU A 144 1.20 11.49 -11.79
C LEU A 144 1.81 10.69 -12.95
N GLY A 145 2.46 9.56 -12.66
CA GLY A 145 2.98 8.65 -13.68
C GLY A 145 1.86 8.07 -14.55
N THR A 146 0.66 7.88 -14.00
CA THR A 146 -0.48 7.45 -14.80
C THR A 146 -0.97 8.55 -15.73
N MET A 147 -1.17 9.74 -15.19
CA MET A 147 -1.71 10.87 -15.95
C MET A 147 -0.79 11.32 -17.09
N ASN A 148 0.53 11.27 -16.87
CA ASN A 148 1.50 11.78 -17.82
C ASN A 148 2.10 10.72 -18.76
N PHE A 149 1.90 9.43 -18.48
CA PHE A 149 2.54 8.36 -19.25
C PHE A 149 1.60 7.17 -19.51
N LEU A 150 1.02 6.56 -18.46
CA LEU A 150 0.27 5.31 -18.66
C LEU A 150 -1.05 5.51 -19.41
N ILE A 151 -1.70 6.68 -19.34
CA ILE A 151 -2.99 6.93 -20.01
C ILE A 151 -2.97 6.55 -21.50
N GLU A 152 -1.85 6.73 -22.18
CA GLU A 152 -1.70 6.43 -23.61
C GLU A 152 -1.86 4.93 -23.94
N TYR A 153 -1.69 4.06 -22.94
CA TYR A 153 -1.73 2.60 -23.06
C TYR A 153 -3.05 1.99 -22.57
N PHE A 154 -4.01 2.81 -22.14
CA PHE A 154 -5.32 2.37 -21.70
C PHE A 154 -6.42 2.99 -22.55
N ASN A 155 -7.45 2.20 -22.84
CA ASN A 155 -8.61 2.68 -23.60
C ASN A 155 -9.44 3.72 -22.84
N ARG A 156 -9.41 3.69 -21.50
CA ARG A 156 -10.20 4.59 -20.64
C ARG A 156 -9.32 5.08 -19.49
N THR A 157 -9.40 6.37 -19.20
CA THR A 157 -8.62 7.02 -18.14
C THR A 157 -8.85 6.41 -16.76
N TYR A 158 -10.10 6.00 -16.46
CA TYR A 158 -10.41 5.41 -15.17
C TYR A 158 -9.86 3.99 -15.02
N ASP A 159 -9.69 3.22 -16.12
CA ASP A 159 -9.04 1.91 -16.10
C ASP A 159 -7.56 2.07 -15.76
N ALA A 160 -6.89 3.07 -16.35
CA ALA A 160 -5.51 3.41 -16.05
C ALA A 160 -5.34 3.78 -14.57
N LEU A 161 -6.13 4.74 -14.10
CA LEU A 161 -6.07 5.21 -12.71
C LEU A 161 -6.45 4.11 -11.71
N GLY A 162 -7.47 3.31 -12.00
CA GLY A 162 -7.89 2.18 -11.18
C GLY A 162 -6.81 1.09 -11.09
N THR A 163 -6.20 0.75 -12.22
CA THR A 163 -5.11 -0.24 -12.28
C THR A 163 -3.88 0.24 -11.52
N THR A 164 -3.47 1.50 -11.72
CA THR A 164 -2.33 2.06 -10.99
C THR A 164 -2.61 2.18 -9.50
N TYR A 165 -3.83 2.56 -9.12
CA TYR A 165 -4.26 2.61 -7.71
C TYR A 165 -4.14 1.23 -7.06
N TRP A 166 -4.63 0.20 -7.74
CA TRP A 166 -4.51 -1.19 -7.30
C TRP A 166 -3.05 -1.58 -7.06
N GLY A 167 -2.18 -1.24 -8.02
CA GLY A 167 -0.76 -1.52 -7.91
C GLY A 167 -0.04 -0.77 -6.81
N ALA A 168 -0.35 0.51 -6.63
CA ALA A 168 0.20 1.31 -5.56
C ALA A 168 -0.17 0.75 -4.18
N ILE A 169 -1.39 0.22 -4.01
CA ILE A 169 -1.81 -0.39 -2.75
C ILE A 169 -1.12 -1.73 -2.51
N MET A 170 -1.11 -2.62 -3.51
CA MET A 170 -0.38 -3.88 -3.38
C MET A 170 1.08 -3.65 -3.03
N LEU A 171 1.73 -2.72 -3.73
CA LEU A 171 3.09 -2.28 -3.47
C LEU A 171 3.23 -1.81 -2.02
N ALA A 172 2.39 -0.88 -1.57
CA ALA A 172 2.46 -0.35 -0.21
C ALA A 172 2.29 -1.45 0.86
N ILE A 173 1.35 -2.39 0.66
CA ILE A 173 1.10 -3.50 1.58
C ILE A 173 2.33 -4.42 1.65
N PHE A 174 2.80 -4.91 0.50
CA PHE A 174 3.92 -5.84 0.44
C PHE A 174 5.21 -5.21 0.93
N SER A 175 5.49 -3.96 0.55
CA SER A 175 6.66 -3.23 1.03
C SER A 175 6.61 -2.99 2.52
N TRP A 176 5.48 -2.53 3.07
CA TRP A 176 5.35 -2.29 4.50
C TRP A 176 5.53 -3.57 5.32
N TRP A 177 4.83 -4.64 4.92
CA TRP A 177 4.95 -5.93 5.61
C TRP A 177 6.36 -6.49 5.48
N GLY A 178 6.93 -6.43 4.28
CA GLY A 178 8.30 -6.85 3.99
C GLY A 178 9.32 -6.17 4.90
N PHE A 179 9.31 -4.82 4.95
CA PHE A 179 10.17 -4.05 5.84
C PHE A 179 9.94 -4.34 7.31
N SER A 180 8.68 -4.41 7.75
CA SER A 180 8.35 -4.62 9.16
C SER A 180 8.85 -5.96 9.71
N LEU A 181 8.83 -7.00 8.86
CA LEU A 181 9.32 -8.32 9.21
C LEU A 181 10.85 -8.41 9.13
N PHE A 182 11.44 -7.79 8.10
CA PHE A 182 12.90 -7.78 7.90
C PHE A 182 13.65 -7.00 8.98
N LEU A 183 13.14 -5.82 9.37
CA LEU A 183 13.78 -4.94 10.35
C LEU A 183 13.44 -5.27 11.80
N LYS A 184 12.72 -6.37 12.04
CA LYS A 184 12.36 -6.77 13.39
C LYS A 184 13.61 -7.16 14.18
N LYS A 185 13.82 -6.47 15.29
CA LYS A 185 14.94 -6.71 16.21
C LYS A 185 14.63 -7.88 17.16
N GLU A 186 15.68 -8.54 17.62
CA GLU A 186 15.62 -9.57 18.68
C GLU A 186 15.06 -9.01 19.99
#